data_AF-A0A7Y3KZB3-F1
#
_entry.id   AF-A0A7Y3KZB3-F1
#
_cell.length_a   1.000
_cell.length_b   1.000
_cell.length_c   1.000
_cell.angle_alpha   90.00
_cell.angle_beta   90.00
_cell.angle_gamma   90.00
#
_symmetry.space_group_name_H-M   'P 1'
#
loop_
_entity.id
_entity.type
_entity.pdbx_description
1 polymer ?
#
loop_
_entity_poly.entity_id
_entity_poly.type
_entity_poly.pdbx_seq_one_letter_code
_entity_poly.pdbx_strand_id
1 'polypeptide(L)'
;MALTPEDIQSLRRQRLISRAVAVPLSLFVAVTARLRFRYGLADAARLRAEIWAKLDAHDGPVIWAANHLTLIDSFLVYWAIFPLSRVLEDRLIPWSTPEYTNYYKLGGPFKAAFIRALLYCCRCVPFLRGGEDAASEAWRQKAYDKCVWLLRQGGSVFVYPEAGRSRSGWFEARRPKDFLGRMAIDVPNAKILCVYLRADGQLATTVRPPEGSVFRVRCDLIDGTRPGETNPREVSQRLFDRIAALQNEWWRDCPLPKNCAGNDVVDLKAPLLQENFSEDLSDADPEWLERHLTPRELAGLRAKSGVEFFRTFWRVFAAKEACHKALARAGLTIPNGAFCELEVDLFRRKAAHVPTGLQLDLRFTDDDEDKLHCLAVLRGGFIGDETAEGDAVWDVCEAPPGVAPGAFARERALEFIASCNDELGGPTALALSEDGGLPTVLWRGKPQDWSLTLSHSGRYAACAFMVS
;
A
#
# COMPACT_ATOMS: atom_id res chain seq x y z
N MET A 1 30.96 17.18 4.10
CA MET A 1 32.08 18.06 3.67
C MET A 1 31.51 19.46 3.52
N ALA A 2 32.23 20.53 3.82
CA ALA A 2 31.71 21.86 3.53
C ALA A 2 31.46 22.01 2.02
N LEU A 3 30.30 22.55 1.62
CA LEU A 3 30.01 22.83 0.22
C LEU A 3 31.03 23.82 -0.33
N THR A 4 31.50 23.60 -1.56
CA THR A 4 32.41 24.54 -2.21
C THR A 4 31.66 25.78 -2.71
N PRO A 5 32.35 26.91 -2.96
CA PRO A 5 31.73 28.08 -3.58
C PRO A 5 31.05 27.76 -4.93
N GLU A 6 31.62 26.83 -5.70
CA GLU A 6 31.05 26.37 -6.98
C GLU A 6 29.72 25.64 -6.79
N ASP A 7 29.61 24.79 -5.76
CA ASP A 7 28.36 24.10 -5.42
C ASP A 7 27.26 25.11 -5.09
N ILE A 8 27.59 26.12 -4.29
CA ILE A 8 26.66 27.19 -3.91
C ILE A 8 26.25 28.01 -5.13
N GLN A 9 27.20 28.39 -5.99
CA GLN A 9 26.92 29.12 -7.22
C GLN A 9 26.01 28.32 -8.16
N SER A 10 26.24 27.01 -8.27
CA SER A 10 25.41 26.10 -9.05
C SER A 10 23.96 26.06 -8.56
N LEU A 11 23.75 25.94 -7.24
CA LEU A 11 22.41 26.00 -6.63
C LEU A 11 21.72 27.35 -6.88
N ARG A 12 22.45 28.47 -6.75
CA ARG A 12 21.90 29.81 -7.03
C ARG A 12 21.49 29.97 -8.49
N ARG A 13 22.31 29.47 -9.43
CA ARG A 13 22.00 29.48 -10.87
C ARG A 13 20.76 28.64 -11.17
N GLN A 14 20.70 27.43 -10.61
CA GLN A 14 19.57 26.53 -10.77
C GLN A 14 18.28 27.15 -10.23
N ARG A 15 18.35 27.81 -9.07
CA ARG A 15 17.23 28.54 -8.47
C ARG A 15 16.69 29.63 -9.41
N LEU A 16 17.59 30.45 -9.97
CA LEU A 16 17.24 31.52 -10.90
C LEU A 16 16.54 30.98 -12.15
N ILE A 17 17.13 29.98 -12.80
CA ILE A 17 16.57 29.35 -14.00
C ILE A 17 15.21 28.73 -13.70
N SER A 18 15.13 27.97 -12.62
CA SER A 18 13.89 27.31 -12.22
C SER A 18 12.78 28.31 -11.88
N ARG A 19 13.13 29.48 -11.30
CA ARG A 19 12.17 30.57 -11.06
C ARG A 19 11.67 31.17 -12.38
N ALA A 20 12.57 31.39 -13.34
CA ALA A 20 12.22 31.94 -14.65
C ALA A 20 11.26 31.02 -15.43
N VAL A 21 11.38 29.71 -15.25
CA VAL A 21 10.51 28.72 -15.93
C VAL A 21 9.37 28.17 -15.06
N ALA A 22 9.17 28.70 -13.85
CA ALA A 22 8.24 28.11 -12.88
C ALA A 22 6.79 28.10 -13.39
N VAL A 23 6.33 29.22 -13.96
CA VAL A 23 4.98 29.36 -14.54
C VAL A 23 4.74 28.40 -15.71
N PRO A 24 5.55 28.39 -16.79
CA PRO A 24 5.33 27.46 -17.90
C PRO A 24 5.45 26.00 -17.47
N LEU A 25 6.35 25.68 -16.53
CA LEU A 25 6.46 24.33 -15.98
C LEU A 25 5.21 23.92 -15.19
N SER A 26 4.66 24.81 -14.35
CA SER A 26 3.40 24.56 -13.65
C SER A 26 2.23 24.33 -14.58
N LEU A 27 2.12 25.14 -15.64
CA LEU A 27 1.09 24.95 -16.66
C LEU A 27 1.26 23.61 -17.37
N PHE A 28 2.49 23.24 -17.75
CA PHE A 28 2.79 21.94 -18.32
C PHE A 28 2.37 20.80 -17.39
N VAL A 29 2.69 20.88 -16.10
CA VAL A 29 2.29 19.89 -15.11
C VAL A 29 0.77 19.80 -14.98
N ALA A 30 0.07 20.93 -14.84
CA ALA A 30 -1.38 20.97 -14.72
C ALA A 30 -2.09 20.42 -15.97
N VAL A 31 -1.64 20.80 -17.16
CA VAL A 31 -2.17 20.32 -18.45
C VAL A 31 -1.93 18.83 -18.61
N THR A 32 -0.73 18.36 -18.29
CA THR A 32 -0.39 16.93 -18.41
C THR A 32 -1.23 16.09 -17.46
N ALA A 33 -1.37 16.50 -16.20
CA ALA A 33 -2.19 15.78 -15.23
C ALA A 33 -3.68 15.77 -15.64
N ARG A 34 -4.24 16.92 -16.03
CA ARG A 34 -5.68 17.07 -16.30
C ARG A 34 -6.11 16.57 -17.68
N LEU A 35 -5.36 16.90 -18.73
CA LEU A 35 -5.77 16.61 -20.11
C LEU A 35 -5.18 15.29 -20.61
N ARG A 36 -3.88 15.05 -20.37
CA ARG A 36 -3.21 13.84 -20.88
C ARG A 36 -3.52 12.61 -20.02
N PHE A 37 -3.48 12.74 -18.70
CA PHE A 37 -3.72 11.61 -17.79
C PHE A 37 -5.13 11.57 -17.21
N ARG A 38 -5.92 12.64 -17.40
CA ARG A 38 -7.30 12.76 -16.90
C ARG A 38 -7.39 12.58 -15.37
N TYR A 39 -6.33 12.92 -14.64
CA TYR A 39 -6.31 12.79 -13.19
C TYR A 39 -7.23 13.80 -12.52
N GLY A 40 -7.99 13.32 -11.53
CA GLY A 40 -8.82 14.12 -10.64
C GLY A 40 -8.15 14.32 -9.28
N LEU A 41 -8.56 15.36 -8.55
CA LEU A 41 -8.15 15.59 -7.17
C LEU A 41 -9.39 15.90 -6.35
N ALA A 42 -9.70 15.06 -5.37
CA ALA A 42 -10.83 15.26 -4.48
C ALA A 42 -10.62 16.53 -3.64
N ASP A 43 -11.64 17.39 -3.58
CA ASP A 43 -11.67 18.63 -2.79
C ASP A 43 -10.43 19.53 -2.96
N ALA A 44 -9.90 19.64 -4.18
CA ALA A 44 -8.65 20.35 -4.50
C ALA A 44 -8.55 21.76 -3.87
N ALA A 45 -9.64 22.53 -3.89
CA ALA A 45 -9.67 23.88 -3.34
C ALA A 45 -9.49 23.89 -1.81
N ARG A 46 -10.25 23.05 -1.11
CA ARG A 46 -10.19 22.90 0.35
C ARG A 46 -8.81 22.41 0.79
N LEU A 47 -8.30 21.36 0.14
CA LEU A 47 -6.98 20.79 0.42
C LEU A 47 -5.88 21.84 0.31
N ARG A 48 -5.86 22.61 -0.80
CA ARG A 48 -4.86 23.64 -1.01
C ARG A 48 -4.99 24.75 0.03
N ALA A 49 -6.20 25.21 0.32
CA ALA A 49 -6.42 26.23 1.34
C ALA A 49 -5.89 25.78 2.71
N GLU A 50 -6.14 24.53 3.13
CA GLU A 50 -5.65 23.99 4.39
C GLU A 50 -4.11 23.93 4.43
N ILE A 51 -3.48 23.36 3.40
CA ILE A 51 -2.01 23.24 3.35
C ILE A 51 -1.36 24.62 3.38
N TRP A 52 -1.84 25.54 2.55
CA TRP A 52 -1.25 26.87 2.47
C TRP A 52 -1.50 27.69 3.72
N ALA A 53 -2.63 27.51 4.43
CA ALA A 53 -2.82 28.12 5.74
C ALA A 53 -1.78 27.62 6.76
N LYS A 54 -1.46 26.31 6.76
CA LYS A 54 -0.41 25.74 7.63
C LYS A 54 0.98 26.29 7.25
N LEU A 55 1.28 26.39 5.95
CA LEU A 55 2.57 26.90 5.46
C LEU A 55 2.75 28.40 5.71
N ASP A 56 1.73 29.21 5.45
CA ASP A 56 1.77 30.67 5.66
C ASP A 56 1.90 31.02 7.17
N ALA A 57 1.50 30.12 8.07
CA ALA A 57 1.68 30.28 9.51
C ALA A 57 3.11 29.99 10.01
N HIS A 58 4.04 29.65 9.11
CA HIS A 58 5.43 29.31 9.46
C HIS A 58 6.44 29.99 8.53
N ASP A 59 7.21 30.95 9.05
CA ASP A 59 8.22 31.70 8.28
C ASP A 59 9.55 30.96 8.09
N GLY A 60 9.70 29.78 8.70
CA GLY A 60 10.92 28.97 8.67
C GLY A 60 11.00 28.01 7.47
N PRO A 61 12.10 27.24 7.39
CA PRO A 61 12.25 26.22 6.36
C PRO A 61 11.26 25.06 6.55
N VAL A 62 10.98 24.36 5.44
CA VAL A 62 10.04 23.22 5.42
C VAL A 62 10.68 22.01 4.76
N ILE A 63 10.65 20.88 5.46
CA ILE A 63 10.99 19.57 4.92
C ILE A 63 9.70 18.90 4.49
N TRP A 64 9.52 18.65 3.21
CA TRP A 64 8.38 17.92 2.68
C TRP A 64 8.72 16.43 2.68
N ALA A 65 7.88 15.63 3.33
CA ALA A 65 8.05 14.20 3.44
C ALA A 65 6.76 13.49 3.00
N ALA A 66 6.83 12.74 1.90
CA ALA A 66 5.66 12.06 1.34
C ALA A 66 5.83 10.54 1.25
N ASN A 67 4.74 9.78 1.30
CA ASN A 67 4.78 8.36 0.89
C ASN A 67 5.19 8.22 -0.59
N HIS A 68 5.71 7.04 -0.97
CA HIS A 68 6.19 6.81 -2.34
C HIS A 68 5.58 5.55 -2.97
N LEU A 69 4.67 5.72 -3.93
CA LEU A 69 3.94 4.65 -4.61
C LEU A 69 4.17 4.60 -6.11
N THR A 70 4.64 5.67 -6.75
CA THR A 70 4.81 5.74 -8.21
C THR A 70 6.12 6.42 -8.61
N LEU A 71 6.53 6.28 -9.88
CA LEU A 71 7.69 7.01 -10.39
C LEU A 71 7.46 8.52 -10.42
N ILE A 72 6.21 8.96 -10.55
CA ILE A 72 5.83 10.35 -10.78
C ILE A 72 5.25 11.04 -9.54
N ASP A 73 5.43 10.51 -8.35
CA ASP A 73 4.82 11.07 -7.14
C ASP A 73 5.20 12.53 -6.90
N SER A 74 6.43 12.95 -7.20
CA SER A 74 6.85 14.35 -7.01
C SER A 74 6.07 15.28 -7.95
N PHE A 75 5.77 14.80 -9.17
CA PHE A 75 4.91 15.49 -10.11
C PHE A 75 3.46 15.55 -9.58
N LEU A 76 2.95 14.45 -9.03
CA LEU A 76 1.58 14.37 -8.51
C LEU A 76 1.38 15.27 -7.27
N VAL A 77 2.33 15.25 -6.33
CA VAL A 77 2.31 16.11 -5.15
C VAL A 77 2.37 17.58 -5.56
N TYR A 78 3.27 17.92 -6.49
CA TYR A 78 3.38 19.29 -7.00
C TYR A 78 2.05 19.75 -7.62
N TRP A 79 1.48 18.95 -8.52
CA TRP A 79 0.17 19.23 -9.13
C TRP A 79 -0.96 19.33 -8.11
N ALA A 80 -0.97 18.46 -7.10
CA ALA A 80 -2.03 18.42 -6.11
C ALA A 80 -2.03 19.66 -5.21
N ILE A 81 -0.85 20.08 -4.76
CA ILE A 81 -0.71 21.04 -3.67
C ILE A 81 -0.46 22.47 -4.14
N PHE A 82 0.22 22.68 -5.26
CA PHE A 82 0.64 24.02 -5.68
C PHE A 82 -0.40 24.65 -6.64
N PRO A 83 -1.21 25.62 -6.20
CA PRO A 83 -1.99 26.42 -7.12
C PRO A 83 -1.07 27.34 -7.93
N LEU A 84 -1.50 27.70 -9.15
CA LEU A 84 -0.70 28.56 -10.04
C LEU A 84 -0.38 29.93 -9.40
N SER A 85 -1.25 30.45 -8.53
CA SER A 85 -1.04 31.71 -7.80
C SER A 85 0.17 31.68 -6.84
N ARG A 86 0.64 30.48 -6.45
CA ARG A 86 1.76 30.29 -5.51
C ARG A 86 3.01 29.74 -6.19
N VAL A 87 3.04 29.64 -7.52
CA VAL A 87 4.18 29.09 -8.29
C VAL A 87 5.46 29.94 -8.22
N LEU A 88 5.35 31.19 -7.76
CA LEU A 88 6.49 32.09 -7.58
C LEU A 88 6.97 32.16 -6.13
N GLU A 89 6.35 31.39 -5.21
CA GLU A 89 6.72 31.29 -3.80
C GLU A 89 8.01 30.50 -3.64
N ASP A 90 9.10 31.16 -3.97
CA ASP A 90 10.41 30.59 -4.22
C ASP A 90 10.99 29.82 -3.02
N ARG A 91 10.60 30.19 -1.80
CA ARG A 91 11.03 29.54 -0.55
C ARG A 91 10.24 28.27 -0.22
N LEU A 92 8.95 28.22 -0.60
CA LEU A 92 8.04 27.13 -0.26
C LEU A 92 8.00 26.04 -1.33
N ILE A 93 8.39 26.35 -2.56
CA ILE A 93 8.56 25.35 -3.62
C ILE A 93 9.79 24.49 -3.31
N PRO A 94 9.61 23.17 -3.06
CA PRO A 94 10.69 22.38 -2.51
C PRO A 94 11.65 21.87 -3.58
N TRP A 95 12.90 21.73 -3.19
CA TRP A 95 13.94 21.07 -3.98
C TRP A 95 13.77 19.56 -3.87
N SER A 96 13.43 18.90 -4.97
CA SER A 96 13.18 17.45 -4.98
C SER A 96 14.48 16.65 -4.97
N THR A 97 14.47 15.47 -4.33
CA THR A 97 15.66 14.61 -4.23
C THR A 97 15.51 13.29 -5.00
N PRO A 98 15.50 13.29 -6.36
CA PRO A 98 15.34 12.06 -7.13
C PRO A 98 16.56 11.15 -7.04
N GLU A 99 16.34 9.85 -7.25
CA GLU A 99 17.42 8.87 -7.41
C GLU A 99 18.13 9.08 -8.75
N TYR A 100 19.45 9.28 -8.69
CA TYR A 100 20.30 9.58 -9.84
C TYR A 100 20.18 8.51 -10.93
N THR A 101 20.28 7.23 -10.58
CA THR A 101 20.28 6.14 -11.56
C THR A 101 18.98 6.03 -12.33
N ASN A 102 17.84 6.29 -11.67
CA ASN A 102 16.52 6.17 -12.27
C ASN A 102 16.28 7.16 -13.40
N TYR A 103 16.88 8.35 -13.37
CA TYR A 103 16.60 9.39 -14.35
C TYR A 103 17.76 9.69 -15.29
N TYR A 104 19.00 9.52 -14.83
CA TYR A 104 20.20 9.93 -15.57
C TYR A 104 20.68 8.86 -16.56
N LYS A 105 20.14 7.63 -16.49
CA LYS A 105 20.48 6.50 -17.38
C LYS A 105 19.33 6.03 -18.28
N LEU A 106 18.20 6.75 -18.30
CA LEU A 106 17.01 6.34 -19.07
C LEU A 106 17.10 6.74 -20.56
N GLY A 107 17.19 5.73 -21.43
CA GLY A 107 17.03 5.85 -22.89
C GLY A 107 18.26 6.37 -23.64
N GLY A 108 18.06 6.75 -24.91
CA GLY A 108 19.13 7.28 -25.76
C GLY A 108 19.64 8.66 -25.31
N PRO A 109 20.77 9.14 -25.89
CA PRO A 109 21.48 10.34 -25.43
C PRO A 109 20.60 11.60 -25.38
N PHE A 110 19.72 11.78 -26.36
CA PHE A 110 18.78 12.91 -26.42
C PHE A 110 17.75 12.87 -25.29
N LYS A 111 17.18 11.70 -25.00
CA LYS A 111 16.18 11.54 -23.92
C LYS A 111 16.81 11.80 -22.56
N ALA A 112 18.02 11.28 -22.33
CA ALA A 112 18.76 11.53 -21.11
C ALA A 112 19.11 13.02 -20.94
N ALA A 113 19.53 13.70 -22.01
CA ALA A 113 19.78 15.15 -21.98
C ALA A 113 18.51 15.95 -21.64
N PHE A 114 17.38 15.61 -22.28
CA PHE A 114 16.09 16.24 -22.00
C PHE A 114 15.65 16.05 -20.55
N ILE A 115 15.70 14.82 -20.02
CA ILE A 115 15.34 14.52 -18.62
C ILE A 115 16.24 15.29 -17.65
N ARG A 116 17.55 15.36 -17.93
CA ARG A 116 18.50 16.13 -17.11
C ARG A 116 18.16 17.62 -17.09
N ALA A 117 17.85 18.21 -18.24
CA ALA A 117 17.43 19.61 -18.34
C ALA A 117 16.13 19.85 -17.58
N LEU A 118 15.14 18.95 -17.72
CA LEU A 118 13.87 19.04 -17.00
C LEU A 118 14.07 18.97 -15.49
N LEU A 119 14.85 18.00 -14.98
CA LEU A 119 15.14 17.88 -13.55
C LEU A 119 15.92 19.09 -13.01
N TYR A 120 16.82 19.65 -13.82
CA TYR A 120 17.52 20.87 -13.45
C TYR A 120 16.53 22.03 -13.27
N CYS A 121 15.60 22.21 -14.22
CA CYS A 121 14.53 23.21 -14.16
C CYS A 121 13.51 22.96 -13.02
N CYS A 122 13.35 21.70 -12.60
CA CYS A 122 12.49 21.30 -11.48
C CYS A 122 13.20 21.38 -10.11
N ARG A 123 14.37 22.04 -10.01
CA ARG A 123 15.14 22.19 -8.75
C ARG A 123 15.50 20.87 -8.07
N CYS A 124 15.92 19.88 -8.84
CA CYS A 124 16.31 18.59 -8.28
C CYS A 124 17.74 18.57 -7.74
N VAL A 125 17.94 17.95 -6.58
CA VAL A 125 19.23 17.57 -6.00
C VAL A 125 19.36 16.04 -6.06
N PRO A 126 20.11 15.47 -7.01
CA PRO A 126 20.13 14.02 -7.22
C PRO A 126 20.85 13.28 -6.08
N PHE A 127 20.18 12.27 -5.52
CA PHE A 127 20.76 11.34 -4.54
C PHE A 127 21.20 10.04 -5.22
N LEU A 128 22.21 9.38 -4.65
CA LEU A 128 22.67 8.07 -5.07
C LEU A 128 22.36 7.04 -3.98
N ARG A 129 21.43 6.12 -4.23
CA ARG A 129 21.03 5.07 -3.26
C ARG A 129 22.04 3.93 -3.13
N GLY A 130 22.74 3.59 -4.21
CA GLY A 130 23.68 2.46 -4.26
C GLY A 130 25.14 2.83 -4.06
N GLY A 131 26.00 1.81 -3.92
CA GLY A 131 27.45 1.94 -3.79
C GLY A 131 27.89 2.18 -2.35
N GLU A 132 28.77 1.32 -1.85
CA GLU A 132 29.38 1.40 -0.51
C GLU A 132 30.79 1.98 -0.54
N ASP A 133 31.30 2.28 -1.74
CA ASP A 133 32.60 2.92 -1.90
C ASP A 133 32.60 4.38 -1.40
N ALA A 134 33.78 4.89 -1.09
CA ALA A 134 33.99 6.23 -0.56
C ALA A 134 33.47 7.34 -1.50
N ALA A 135 33.47 7.13 -2.82
CA ALA A 135 32.96 8.12 -3.77
C ALA A 135 31.43 8.20 -3.73
N SER A 136 30.76 7.05 -3.64
CA SER A 136 29.31 6.93 -3.46
C SER A 136 28.86 7.55 -2.13
N GLU A 137 29.61 7.34 -1.05
CA GLU A 137 29.35 7.99 0.24
C GLU A 137 29.55 9.51 0.18
N ALA A 138 30.66 9.98 -0.40
CA ALA A 138 30.93 11.40 -0.57
C ALA A 138 29.83 12.08 -1.41
N TRP A 139 29.30 11.40 -2.43
CA TRP A 139 28.16 11.90 -3.21
C TRP A 139 26.90 12.08 -2.35
N ARG A 140 26.52 11.05 -1.58
CA ARG A 140 25.35 11.12 -0.68
C ARG A 140 25.49 12.23 0.34
N GLN A 141 26.67 12.34 0.96
CA GLN A 141 26.94 13.39 1.94
C GLN A 141 26.89 14.77 1.28
N LYS A 142 27.41 14.93 0.07
CA LYS A 142 27.33 16.19 -0.68
C LYS A 142 25.89 16.57 -1.02
N ALA A 143 25.06 15.62 -1.44
CA ALA A 143 23.63 15.86 -1.70
C ALA A 143 22.89 16.26 -0.42
N TYR A 144 23.19 15.60 0.70
CA TYR A 144 22.70 15.96 2.02
C TYR A 144 23.11 17.38 2.44
N ASP A 145 24.39 17.73 2.30
CA ASP A 145 24.93 19.04 2.66
C ASP A 145 24.25 20.16 1.84
N LYS A 146 23.90 19.90 0.57
CA LYS A 146 23.10 20.81 -0.27
C LYS A 146 21.69 21.02 0.28
N CYS A 147 21.00 19.94 0.68
CA CYS A 147 19.67 20.04 1.30
C CYS A 147 19.71 20.86 2.60
N VAL A 148 20.67 20.60 3.49
CA VAL A 148 20.86 21.36 4.74
C VAL A 148 21.13 22.83 4.44
N TRP A 149 22.01 23.13 3.47
CA TRP A 149 22.26 24.52 3.07
C TRP A 149 20.99 25.21 2.57
N LEU A 150 20.20 24.57 1.70
CA LEU A 150 18.95 25.11 1.18
C LEU A 150 17.93 25.42 2.30
N LEU A 151 17.80 24.51 3.26
CA LEU A 151 16.95 24.70 4.44
C LEU A 151 17.46 25.84 5.32
N ARG A 152 18.77 25.96 5.55
CA ARG A 152 19.37 27.09 6.31
C ARG A 152 19.16 28.45 5.63
N GLN A 153 18.94 28.48 4.32
CA GLN A 153 18.53 29.69 3.60
C GLN A 153 17.03 29.99 3.70
N GLY A 154 16.29 29.23 4.53
CA GLY A 154 14.85 29.37 4.72
C GLY A 154 14.03 28.80 3.55
N GLY A 155 14.62 27.92 2.73
CA GLY A 155 13.95 27.24 1.64
C GLY A 155 13.28 25.93 2.07
N SER A 156 12.85 25.15 1.09
CA SER A 156 12.19 23.86 1.31
C SER A 156 12.87 22.72 0.54
N VAL A 157 12.84 21.50 1.08
CA VAL A 157 13.33 20.29 0.39
C VAL A 157 12.26 19.21 0.38
N PHE A 158 12.22 18.39 -0.66
CA PHE A 158 11.24 17.31 -0.80
C PHE A 158 11.95 15.96 -0.86
N VAL A 159 11.58 15.09 0.08
CA VAL A 159 12.20 13.78 0.25
C VAL A 159 11.16 12.68 0.45
N TYR A 160 11.51 11.47 0.03
CA TYR A 160 10.75 10.27 0.37
C TYR A 160 11.41 9.57 1.57
N PRO A 161 10.79 9.59 2.76
CA PRO A 161 11.34 9.00 3.99
C PRO A 161 11.70 7.52 3.85
N GLU A 162 10.94 6.74 3.07
CA GLU A 162 11.18 5.30 2.86
C GLU A 162 12.43 5.02 2.01
N ALA A 163 13.06 6.05 1.42
CA ALA A 163 14.20 5.92 0.51
C ALA A 163 13.96 4.96 -0.67
N GLY A 164 12.70 4.70 -1.00
CA GLY A 164 12.26 3.70 -1.97
C GLY A 164 10.75 3.83 -2.18
N ARG A 165 10.23 3.21 -3.24
CA ARG A 165 8.79 3.02 -3.35
C ARG A 165 8.40 1.93 -2.36
N SER A 166 7.30 2.11 -1.64
CA SER A 166 6.75 1.05 -0.81
C SER A 166 6.47 -0.18 -1.68
N ARG A 167 6.96 -1.35 -1.26
CA ARG A 167 6.79 -2.60 -2.03
C ARG A 167 5.40 -3.18 -1.85
N SER A 168 4.87 -3.11 -0.62
CA SER A 168 3.51 -3.54 -0.30
C SER A 168 2.45 -2.52 -0.73
N GLY A 169 2.88 -1.33 -1.15
CA GLY A 169 2.00 -0.17 -1.33
C GLY A 169 1.74 0.57 -0.01
N TRP A 170 2.08 -0.01 1.14
CA TRP A 170 1.86 0.58 2.45
C TRP A 170 3.07 1.38 2.94
N PHE A 171 2.81 2.51 3.58
CA PHE A 171 3.87 3.25 4.25
C PHE A 171 4.45 2.43 5.42
N GLU A 172 5.74 2.09 5.35
CA GLU A 172 6.41 1.26 6.36
C GLU A 172 6.92 2.08 7.57
N ALA A 173 6.05 2.36 8.54
CA ALA A 173 6.40 3.16 9.73
C ALA A 173 7.48 2.55 10.65
N ARG A 174 7.59 1.21 10.67
CA ARG A 174 8.43 0.47 11.63
C ARG A 174 9.92 0.48 11.30
N ARG A 175 10.31 1.07 10.16
CA ARG A 175 11.69 1.10 9.69
C ARG A 175 12.14 2.53 9.37
N PRO A 176 12.08 3.45 10.35
CA PRO A 176 12.47 4.84 10.10
C PRO A 176 13.92 4.92 9.62
N LYS A 177 14.19 5.88 8.75
CA LYS A 177 15.54 6.20 8.30
C LYS A 177 15.99 7.48 9.00
N ASP A 178 17.21 7.50 9.52
CA ASP A 178 17.70 8.61 10.38
C ASP A 178 17.96 9.91 9.64
N PHE A 179 18.05 9.87 8.31
CA PHE A 179 18.48 11.02 7.52
C PHE A 179 17.57 12.25 7.68
N LEU A 180 16.26 12.04 7.85
CA LEU A 180 15.28 13.11 8.05
C LEU A 180 15.38 13.73 9.43
N GLY A 181 15.48 12.90 10.47
CA GLY A 181 15.76 13.38 11.82
C GLY A 181 17.08 14.13 11.91
N ARG A 182 18.11 13.69 11.17
CA ARG A 182 19.39 14.38 11.09
C ARG A 182 19.23 15.76 10.44
N MET A 183 18.49 15.87 9.33
CA MET A 183 18.21 17.18 8.71
C MET A 183 17.45 18.13 9.64
N ALA A 184 16.45 17.60 10.37
CA ALA A 184 15.69 18.38 11.33
C ALA A 184 16.56 18.86 12.50
N ILE A 185 17.50 18.04 12.97
CA ILE A 185 18.45 18.43 14.03
C ILE A 185 19.45 19.47 13.51
N ASP A 186 19.95 19.31 12.27
CA ASP A 186 20.88 20.26 11.65
C ASP A 186 20.24 21.61 11.31
N VAL A 187 18.90 21.66 11.26
CA VAL A 187 18.07 22.85 11.01
C VAL A 187 16.86 22.88 11.97
N PRO A 188 17.08 23.21 13.27
CA PRO A 188 16.06 23.04 14.33
C PRO A 188 14.77 23.85 14.14
N ASN A 189 14.81 24.94 13.37
CA ASN A 189 13.64 25.76 13.05
C ASN A 189 12.85 25.23 11.83
N ALA A 190 13.26 24.10 11.25
CA ALA A 190 12.51 23.46 10.17
C ALA A 190 11.26 22.76 10.72
N LYS A 191 10.14 22.95 10.01
CA LYS A 191 8.96 22.09 10.18
C LYS A 191 8.94 21.01 9.12
N ILE A 192 8.23 19.93 9.40
CA ILE A 192 8.09 18.82 8.46
C ILE A 192 6.63 18.77 7.99
N LEU A 193 6.42 18.96 6.69
CA LEU A 193 5.13 18.75 6.05
C LEU A 193 5.03 17.28 5.64
N CYS A 194 4.34 16.50 6.46
CA CYS A 194 3.96 15.12 6.19
C CYS A 194 2.85 15.10 5.13
N VAL A 195 3.03 14.32 4.06
CA VAL A 195 2.07 14.19 2.98
C VAL A 195 1.79 12.71 2.74
N TYR A 196 0.52 12.33 2.76
CA TYR A 196 0.06 11.05 2.26
C TYR A 196 -0.79 11.29 1.01
N LEU A 197 -0.32 10.83 -0.15
CA LEU A 197 -0.98 10.95 -1.44
C LEU A 197 -1.18 9.55 -2.03
N ARG A 198 -2.42 9.26 -2.44
CA ARG A 198 -2.78 8.00 -3.08
C ARG A 198 -4.00 8.21 -3.97
N ALA A 199 -4.06 7.50 -5.10
CA ALA A 199 -5.24 7.44 -5.94
C ALA A 199 -6.30 6.48 -5.37
N ASP A 200 -7.56 6.82 -5.59
CA ASP A 200 -8.71 5.95 -5.33
C ASP A 200 -8.52 4.63 -6.09
N GLY A 201 -8.64 3.50 -5.38
CA GLY A 201 -8.39 2.18 -5.97
C GLY A 201 -6.93 1.90 -6.34
N GLN A 202 -5.98 2.78 -6.01
CA GLN A 202 -4.56 2.44 -6.08
C GLN A 202 -4.18 1.68 -4.81
N LEU A 203 -3.91 0.38 -4.96
CA LEU A 203 -3.81 -0.53 -3.81
C LEU A 203 -2.35 -0.91 -3.55
N ALA A 204 -1.56 -0.98 -4.63
CA ALA A 204 -0.13 -1.27 -4.61
C ALA A 204 0.71 -0.17 -5.31
N THR A 205 2.03 -0.34 -5.26
CA THR A 205 2.98 0.46 -6.03
C THR A 205 2.80 0.25 -7.54
N THR A 206 2.94 1.31 -8.30
CA THR A 206 2.85 1.26 -9.77
C THR A 206 4.00 2.05 -10.40
N VAL A 207 4.21 1.92 -11.71
CA VAL A 207 5.11 2.84 -12.42
C VAL A 207 4.44 4.21 -12.54
N ARG A 208 3.16 4.20 -12.92
CA ARG A 208 2.28 5.36 -12.97
C ARG A 208 0.86 4.95 -12.54
N PRO A 209 0.07 5.87 -11.96
CA PRO A 209 -1.34 5.65 -11.71
C PRO A 209 -2.14 5.42 -13.00
N PRO A 210 -3.23 4.60 -12.97
CA PRO A 210 -4.15 4.44 -14.09
C PRO A 210 -4.72 5.79 -14.56
N GLU A 211 -4.90 5.98 -15.87
CA GLU A 211 -5.53 7.19 -16.41
C GLU A 211 -6.94 7.36 -15.84
N GLY A 212 -7.36 8.60 -15.58
CA GLY A 212 -8.64 8.88 -14.93
C GLY A 212 -8.64 8.77 -13.40
N SER A 213 -7.52 8.35 -12.78
CA SER A 213 -7.43 8.21 -11.32
C SER A 213 -7.78 9.50 -10.60
N VAL A 214 -8.58 9.38 -9.52
CA VAL A 214 -8.88 10.47 -8.60
C VAL A 214 -7.96 10.35 -7.38
N PHE A 215 -7.23 11.40 -7.07
CA PHE A 215 -6.32 11.43 -5.93
C PHE A 215 -6.99 12.01 -4.69
N ARG A 216 -6.59 11.47 -3.54
CA ARG A 216 -6.82 12.08 -2.24
C ARG A 216 -5.51 12.28 -1.52
N VAL A 217 -5.45 13.38 -0.79
CA VAL A 217 -4.28 13.79 -0.02
C VAL A 217 -4.69 13.99 1.42
N ARG A 218 -3.85 13.52 2.33
CA ARG A 218 -3.87 13.86 3.75
C ARG A 218 -2.52 14.49 4.07
N CYS A 219 -2.51 15.53 4.90
CA CYS A 219 -1.28 16.24 5.18
C CYS A 219 -1.29 16.83 6.58
N ASP A 220 -0.11 16.92 7.16
CA ASP A 220 0.05 17.64 8.41
C ASP A 220 1.43 18.29 8.54
N LEU A 221 1.46 19.41 9.25
CA LEU A 221 2.69 20.16 9.51
C LEU A 221 3.09 19.95 10.96
N ILE A 222 4.17 19.21 11.18
CA ILE A 222 4.71 18.92 12.51
C ILE A 222 6.03 19.65 12.73
N ASP A 223 6.43 19.80 13.99
CA ASP A 223 7.76 20.29 14.31
C ASP A 223 8.83 19.28 13.86
N GLY A 224 9.91 19.79 13.28
CA GLY A 224 11.08 18.98 12.95
C GLY A 224 11.73 18.46 14.22
N THR A 225 12.41 19.35 14.95
CA THR A 225 13.09 19.02 16.20
C THR A 225 12.41 19.74 17.36
N ARG A 226 12.08 19.03 18.44
CA ARG A 226 11.59 19.63 19.67
C ARG A 226 12.77 20.11 20.54
N PRO A 227 12.57 21.09 21.44
CA PRO A 227 13.63 21.53 22.35
C PRO A 227 14.23 20.35 23.12
N GLY A 228 15.56 20.20 23.03
CA GLY A 228 16.31 19.14 23.71
C GLY A 228 16.45 17.82 22.96
N GLU A 229 15.78 17.64 21.81
CA GLU A 229 15.96 16.44 20.99
C GLU A 229 17.32 16.42 20.29
N THR A 230 18.08 15.35 20.50
CA THR A 230 19.41 15.15 19.88
C THR A 230 19.51 13.83 19.12
N ASN A 231 18.50 12.96 19.22
CA ASN A 231 18.49 11.65 18.59
C ASN A 231 17.74 11.67 17.23
N PRO A 232 18.45 11.54 16.08
CA PRO A 232 17.82 11.51 14.77
C PRO A 232 16.76 10.42 14.61
N ARG A 233 16.95 9.26 15.26
CA ARG A 233 16.04 8.11 15.13
C ARG A 233 14.66 8.43 15.69
N GLU A 234 14.60 9.08 16.84
CA GLU A 234 13.34 9.47 17.51
C GLU A 234 12.59 10.53 16.71
N VAL A 235 13.32 11.53 16.20
CA VAL A 235 12.74 12.56 15.31
C VAL A 235 12.16 11.93 14.06
N SER A 236 12.91 11.03 13.42
CA SER A 236 12.43 10.28 12.25
C SER A 236 11.24 9.38 12.59
N GLN A 237 11.21 8.73 13.76
CA GLN A 237 10.08 7.87 14.15
C GLN A 237 8.79 8.69 14.25
N ARG A 238 8.81 9.87 14.90
CA ARG A 238 7.63 10.76 14.99
C ARG A 238 7.07 11.14 13.62
N LEU A 239 7.95 11.45 12.68
CA LEU A 239 7.58 11.72 11.29
C LEU A 239 6.89 10.50 10.65
N PHE A 240 7.50 9.33 10.77
CA PHE A 240 6.99 8.09 10.17
C PHE A 240 5.63 7.72 10.77
N ASP A 241 5.50 7.84 12.09
CA ASP A 241 4.23 7.64 12.80
C ASP A 241 3.16 8.60 12.29
N ARG A 242 3.52 9.86 12.01
CA ARG A 242 2.55 10.82 11.49
C ARG A 242 2.10 10.47 10.08
N ILE A 243 3.01 10.07 9.18
CA ILE A 243 2.62 9.64 7.82
C ILE A 243 1.75 8.37 7.88
N ALA A 244 2.04 7.43 8.79
CA ALA A 244 1.18 6.26 9.01
C ALA A 244 -0.20 6.63 9.56
N ALA A 245 -0.30 7.62 10.46
CA ALA A 245 -1.58 8.14 10.90
C ALA A 245 -2.38 8.75 9.72
N LEU A 246 -1.72 9.56 8.87
CA LEU A 246 -2.34 10.12 7.66
C LEU A 246 -2.79 9.04 6.67
N GLN A 247 -2.03 7.95 6.55
CA GLN A 247 -2.44 6.76 5.79
C GLN A 247 -3.74 6.17 6.36
N ASN A 248 -3.82 5.97 7.66
CA ASN A 248 -5.02 5.40 8.31
C ASN A 248 -6.23 6.33 8.15
N GLU A 249 -6.04 7.63 8.26
CA GLU A 249 -7.07 8.64 7.95
C GLU A 249 -7.54 8.55 6.50
N TRP A 250 -6.62 8.39 5.54
CA TRP A 250 -6.96 8.20 4.13
C TRP A 250 -7.82 6.96 3.90
N TRP A 251 -7.45 5.84 4.53
CA TRP A 251 -8.16 4.56 4.39
C TRP A 251 -9.52 4.54 5.05
N ARG A 252 -9.68 5.24 6.17
CA ARG A 252 -10.99 5.38 6.83
C ARG A 252 -12.03 5.97 5.88
N ASP A 253 -11.62 6.92 5.07
CA ASP A 253 -12.49 7.61 4.12
C ASP A 253 -12.53 6.92 2.74
N CYS A 254 -11.87 5.77 2.56
CA CYS A 254 -11.74 5.11 1.26
C CYS A 254 -13.04 4.41 0.82
N PRO A 255 -13.53 4.64 -0.41
CA PRO A 255 -14.64 3.95 -1.03
C PRO A 255 -14.17 2.62 -1.63
N LEU A 256 -13.35 1.85 -0.90
CA LEU A 256 -12.99 0.50 -1.31
C LEU A 256 -14.26 -0.30 -1.69
N PRO A 257 -14.15 -1.25 -2.64
CA PRO A 257 -15.27 -2.14 -2.98
C PRO A 257 -15.89 -2.68 -1.70
N LYS A 258 -17.20 -2.46 -1.56
CA LYS A 258 -17.89 -2.70 -0.28
C LYS A 258 -18.09 -4.18 0.02
N ASN A 259 -18.04 -5.06 -0.99
CA ASN A 259 -18.34 -6.48 -0.82
C ASN A 259 -17.15 -7.31 -1.32
N CYS A 260 -16.27 -7.71 -0.40
CA CYS A 260 -15.17 -8.62 -0.70
C CYS A 260 -15.24 -9.81 0.24
N ALA A 261 -15.29 -11.00 -0.36
CA ALA A 261 -15.20 -12.27 0.36
C ALA A 261 -13.97 -13.05 -0.07
N GLY A 262 -13.41 -13.78 0.88
CA GLY A 262 -12.38 -14.77 0.68
C GLY A 262 -12.74 -16.04 1.43
N ASN A 263 -12.27 -17.17 0.93
CA ASN A 263 -12.54 -18.46 1.55
C ASN A 263 -11.29 -19.32 1.59
N ASP A 264 -11.23 -20.21 2.57
CA ASP A 264 -10.19 -21.22 2.59
C ASP A 264 -10.71 -22.54 3.14
N VAL A 265 -10.23 -23.63 2.55
CA VAL A 265 -10.55 -25.00 2.98
C VAL A 265 -9.26 -25.74 3.29
N VAL A 266 -9.25 -26.49 4.39
CA VAL A 266 -8.13 -27.33 4.84
C VAL A 266 -8.63 -28.76 5.00
N ASP A 267 -8.04 -29.71 4.26
CA ASP A 267 -8.21 -31.14 4.48
C ASP A 267 -7.27 -31.58 5.60
N LEU A 268 -7.82 -31.79 6.80
CA LEU A 268 -7.05 -32.17 7.98
C LEU A 268 -6.44 -33.58 7.86
N LYS A 269 -6.94 -34.38 6.91
CA LYS A 269 -6.46 -35.74 6.61
C LYS A 269 -5.60 -35.81 5.35
N ALA A 270 -5.23 -34.67 4.77
CA ALA A 270 -4.34 -34.67 3.61
C ALA A 270 -2.99 -35.32 3.96
N PRO A 271 -2.49 -36.28 3.15
CA PRO A 271 -1.19 -36.93 3.41
C PRO A 271 -0.05 -35.93 3.58
N LEU A 272 0.02 -34.92 2.72
CA LEU A 272 1.03 -33.85 2.81
C LEU A 272 0.96 -33.08 4.13
N LEU A 273 -0.23 -32.88 4.68
CA LEU A 273 -0.37 -32.15 5.95
C LEU A 273 0.14 -33.03 7.10
N GLN A 274 -0.20 -34.32 7.09
CA GLN A 274 0.25 -35.31 8.07
C GLN A 274 1.77 -35.61 7.98
N GLU A 275 2.36 -35.53 6.79
CA GLU A 275 3.79 -35.71 6.56
C GLU A 275 4.63 -34.53 7.10
N ASN A 276 4.09 -33.32 7.06
CA ASN A 276 4.83 -32.10 7.41
C ASN A 276 4.52 -31.57 8.81
N PHE A 277 3.45 -32.05 9.47
CA PHE A 277 2.98 -31.49 10.73
C PHE A 277 2.48 -32.59 11.67
N SER A 278 3.07 -32.67 12.87
CA SER A 278 2.57 -33.49 13.97
C SER A 278 1.30 -32.90 14.58
N GLU A 279 0.50 -33.72 15.27
CA GLU A 279 -0.72 -33.27 15.96
C GLU A 279 -0.46 -32.30 17.12
N ASP A 280 0.76 -32.23 17.64
CA ASP A 280 1.15 -31.27 18.67
C ASP A 280 1.95 -30.09 18.12
N LEU A 281 2.30 -30.11 16.81
CA LEU A 281 3.14 -29.14 16.13
C LEU A 281 4.44 -28.82 16.89
N SER A 282 4.94 -29.73 17.75
CA SER A 282 6.17 -29.53 18.52
C SER A 282 7.39 -29.36 17.62
N ASP A 283 7.32 -29.99 16.45
CA ASP A 283 8.40 -30.04 15.47
C ASP A 283 8.25 -28.94 14.40
N ALA A 284 7.21 -28.12 14.48
CA ALA A 284 7.02 -27.01 13.56
C ALA A 284 8.13 -25.96 13.75
N ASP A 285 8.71 -25.52 12.64
CA ASP A 285 9.73 -24.47 12.63
C ASP A 285 9.21 -23.20 13.35
N PRO A 286 9.86 -22.75 14.44
CA PRO A 286 9.45 -21.55 15.17
C PRO A 286 9.39 -20.31 14.28
N GLU A 287 10.30 -20.17 13.32
CA GLU A 287 10.31 -19.04 12.37
C GLU A 287 9.10 -19.12 11.44
N TRP A 288 8.67 -20.32 11.06
CA TRP A 288 7.44 -20.52 10.32
C TRP A 288 6.21 -20.11 11.13
N LEU A 289 6.12 -20.52 12.39
CA LEU A 289 5.00 -20.13 13.27
C LEU A 289 4.95 -18.60 13.47
N GLU A 290 6.09 -17.95 13.69
CA GLU A 290 6.19 -16.50 13.88
C GLU A 290 5.85 -15.70 12.62
N ARG A 291 6.04 -16.28 11.42
CA ARG A 291 5.57 -15.70 10.16
C ARG A 291 4.05 -15.75 10.02
N HIS A 292 3.42 -16.81 10.56
CA HIS A 292 2.00 -17.06 10.39
C HIS A 292 1.13 -16.51 11.50
N LEU A 293 1.68 -16.36 12.70
CA LEU A 293 0.95 -15.99 13.92
C LEU A 293 1.46 -14.67 14.48
N THR A 294 0.54 -13.86 14.97
CA THR A 294 0.88 -12.73 15.84
C THR A 294 1.41 -13.25 17.18
N PRO A 295 2.19 -12.43 17.92
CA PRO A 295 2.65 -12.82 19.26
C PRO A 295 1.50 -13.21 20.20
N ARG A 296 0.33 -12.57 20.06
CA ARG A 296 -0.87 -12.86 20.86
C ARG A 296 -1.47 -14.22 20.52
N GLU A 297 -1.63 -14.54 19.23
CA GLU A 297 -2.14 -15.84 18.78
C GLU A 297 -1.18 -16.97 19.15
N LEU A 298 0.12 -16.77 18.97
CA LEU A 298 1.14 -17.75 19.33
C LEU A 298 1.14 -18.05 20.83
N ALA A 299 1.01 -17.02 21.67
CA ALA A 299 0.88 -17.20 23.12
C ALA A 299 -0.40 -17.98 23.49
N GLY A 300 -1.53 -17.67 22.84
CA GLY A 300 -2.79 -18.39 23.05
C GLY A 300 -2.74 -19.85 22.58
N LEU A 301 -2.05 -20.12 21.46
CA LEU A 301 -1.84 -21.47 20.95
C LEU A 301 -0.96 -22.30 21.88
N ARG A 302 0.16 -21.75 22.36
CA ARG A 302 1.07 -22.44 23.30
C ARG A 302 0.44 -22.82 24.64
N ALA A 303 -0.71 -22.25 24.98
CA ALA A 303 -1.48 -22.65 26.16
C ALA A 303 -2.32 -23.93 25.94
N LYS A 304 -2.40 -24.44 24.70
CA LYS A 304 -3.12 -25.66 24.30
C LYS A 304 -2.13 -26.80 24.04
N SER A 305 -2.61 -28.05 24.08
CA SER A 305 -1.78 -29.24 23.85
C SER A 305 -2.45 -30.26 22.93
N GLY A 306 -1.64 -31.02 22.17
CA GLY A 306 -2.10 -32.10 21.29
C GLY A 306 -3.10 -31.63 20.24
N VAL A 307 -4.12 -32.44 19.98
CA VAL A 307 -5.16 -32.21 18.95
C VAL A 307 -5.79 -30.81 19.01
N GLU A 308 -5.96 -30.24 20.20
CA GLU A 308 -6.55 -28.90 20.35
C GLU A 308 -5.62 -27.80 19.83
N PHE A 309 -4.29 -27.96 20.01
CA PHE A 309 -3.28 -27.06 19.44
C PHE A 309 -3.38 -27.09 17.92
N PHE A 310 -3.30 -28.28 17.32
CA PHE A 310 -3.32 -28.47 15.87
C PHE A 310 -4.61 -27.96 15.22
N ARG A 311 -5.78 -28.30 15.75
CA ARG A 311 -7.05 -27.76 15.23
C ARG A 311 -7.13 -26.25 15.37
N THR A 312 -6.70 -25.68 16.50
CA THR A 312 -6.75 -24.22 16.69
C THR A 312 -5.80 -23.53 15.72
N PHE A 313 -4.61 -24.08 15.49
CA PHE A 313 -3.66 -23.55 14.51
C PHE A 313 -4.27 -23.51 13.11
N TRP A 314 -4.82 -24.63 12.63
CA TRP A 314 -5.39 -24.70 11.27
C TRP A 314 -6.66 -23.85 11.12
N ARG A 315 -7.44 -23.62 12.19
CA ARG A 315 -8.52 -22.62 12.19
C ARG A 315 -7.98 -21.20 11.98
N VAL A 316 -6.93 -20.82 12.72
CA VAL A 316 -6.29 -19.51 12.54
C VAL A 316 -5.72 -19.39 11.12
N PHE A 317 -5.02 -20.42 10.64
CA PHE A 317 -4.44 -20.45 9.30
C PHE A 317 -5.51 -20.26 8.21
N ALA A 318 -6.58 -21.07 8.23
CA ALA A 318 -7.68 -20.98 7.27
C ALA A 318 -8.37 -19.61 7.33
N ALA A 319 -8.57 -19.04 8.53
CA ALA A 319 -9.11 -17.70 8.68
C ALA A 319 -8.20 -16.63 8.07
N LYS A 320 -6.88 -16.74 8.24
CA LYS A 320 -5.92 -15.79 7.68
C LYS A 320 -5.81 -15.87 6.16
N GLU A 321 -5.82 -17.08 5.60
CA GLU A 321 -5.88 -17.30 4.15
C GLU A 321 -7.18 -16.75 3.55
N ALA A 322 -8.33 -17.02 4.18
CA ALA A 322 -9.61 -16.46 3.78
C ALA A 322 -9.58 -14.91 3.84
N CYS A 323 -9.05 -14.33 4.93
CA CYS A 323 -8.90 -12.89 5.05
C CYS A 323 -7.96 -12.31 3.99
N HIS A 324 -6.84 -12.98 3.72
CA HIS A 324 -5.90 -12.58 2.69
C HIS A 324 -6.57 -12.52 1.31
N LYS A 325 -7.36 -13.53 0.95
CA LYS A 325 -8.13 -13.54 -0.30
C LYS A 325 -9.17 -12.42 -0.33
N ALA A 326 -9.91 -12.21 0.75
CA ALA A 326 -10.89 -11.11 0.86
C ALA A 326 -10.22 -9.74 0.68
N LEU A 327 -9.11 -9.52 1.38
CA LEU A 327 -8.32 -8.29 1.30
C LEU A 327 -7.69 -8.11 -0.07
N ALA A 328 -7.16 -9.16 -0.68
CA ALA A 328 -6.60 -9.14 -2.03
C ALA A 328 -7.65 -8.77 -3.09
N ARG A 329 -8.94 -9.10 -2.87
CA ARG A 329 -10.05 -8.63 -3.72
C ARG A 329 -10.36 -7.15 -3.51
N ALA A 330 -10.18 -6.64 -2.30
CA ALA A 330 -10.09 -5.20 -2.04
C ALA A 330 -8.73 -4.60 -2.47
N GLY A 331 -7.90 -5.38 -3.18
CA GLY A 331 -6.54 -5.15 -3.65
C GLY A 331 -5.47 -4.90 -2.61
N LEU A 332 -5.78 -5.20 -1.35
CA LEU A 332 -4.80 -5.25 -0.29
C LEU A 332 -4.04 -6.58 -0.36
N THR A 333 -2.90 -6.56 -1.02
CA THR A 333 -2.01 -7.72 -1.07
C THR A 333 -1.18 -7.79 0.21
N ILE A 334 -1.45 -8.80 1.03
CA ILE A 334 -0.54 -9.18 2.12
C ILE A 334 0.60 -9.97 1.49
N PRO A 335 1.87 -9.63 1.73
CA PRO A 335 2.99 -10.40 1.21
C PRO A 335 2.87 -11.88 1.60
N ASN A 336 3.21 -12.80 0.69
CA ASN A 336 3.19 -14.24 0.99
C ASN A 336 4.03 -14.53 2.25
N GLY A 337 3.42 -15.21 3.22
CA GLY A 337 4.06 -15.54 4.50
C GLY A 337 4.14 -14.38 5.50
N ALA A 338 3.41 -13.27 5.29
CA ALA A 338 3.28 -12.15 6.25
C ALA A 338 1.90 -12.15 6.95
N PHE A 339 1.36 -13.33 7.26
CA PHE A 339 0.08 -13.46 7.95
C PHE A 339 0.10 -12.91 9.38
N CYS A 340 1.26 -12.60 9.94
CA CYS A 340 1.39 -11.82 11.18
C CYS A 340 0.82 -10.38 11.07
N GLU A 341 0.51 -9.89 9.87
CA GLU A 341 -0.24 -8.64 9.66
C GLU A 341 -1.76 -8.80 9.82
N LEU A 342 -2.25 -10.03 9.94
CA LEU A 342 -3.63 -10.34 10.29
C LEU A 342 -3.71 -10.85 11.72
N GLU A 343 -4.52 -10.20 12.54
CA GLU A 343 -4.88 -10.68 13.87
C GLU A 343 -6.28 -11.32 13.81
N VAL A 344 -6.38 -12.58 14.20
CA VAL A 344 -7.62 -13.37 14.21
C VAL A 344 -8.08 -13.57 15.65
N ASP A 345 -9.34 -13.23 15.91
CA ASP A 345 -10.06 -13.54 17.14
C ASP A 345 -11.12 -14.60 16.84
N LEU A 346 -10.78 -15.87 17.05
CA LEU A 346 -11.67 -17.00 16.81
C LEU A 346 -12.93 -16.96 17.68
N PHE A 347 -12.85 -16.38 18.88
CA PHE A 347 -13.99 -16.30 19.80
C PHE A 347 -15.01 -15.27 19.30
N ARG A 348 -14.55 -14.08 18.93
CA ARG A 348 -15.41 -13.03 18.35
C ARG A 348 -15.76 -13.27 16.89
N ARG A 349 -15.10 -14.25 16.25
CA ARG A 349 -15.20 -14.52 14.81
C ARG A 349 -14.90 -13.27 13.97
N LYS A 350 -13.85 -12.56 14.37
CA LYS A 350 -13.37 -11.36 13.69
C LYS A 350 -11.91 -11.53 13.33
N ALA A 351 -11.50 -10.89 12.25
CA ALA A 351 -10.09 -10.62 11.98
C ALA A 351 -9.87 -9.12 11.80
N ALA A 352 -8.63 -8.68 12.00
CA ALA A 352 -8.21 -7.33 11.70
C ALA A 352 -6.90 -7.36 10.93
N HIS A 353 -6.85 -6.64 9.82
CA HIS A 353 -5.59 -6.31 9.17
C HIS A 353 -4.91 -5.20 9.98
N VAL A 354 -3.92 -5.59 10.80
CA VAL A 354 -3.26 -4.74 11.80
C VAL A 354 -2.75 -3.42 11.22
N PRO A 355 -2.11 -3.38 10.03
CA PRO A 355 -1.64 -2.11 9.45
C PRO A 355 -2.76 -1.11 9.13
N THR A 356 -3.99 -1.58 8.85
CA THR A 356 -5.10 -0.72 8.40
C THR A 356 -6.20 -0.54 9.43
N GLY A 357 -6.29 -1.44 10.39
CA GLY A 357 -7.46 -1.58 11.25
C GLY A 357 -8.72 -2.02 10.51
N LEU A 358 -8.61 -2.47 9.25
CA LEU A 358 -9.75 -3.04 8.54
C LEU A 358 -10.16 -4.33 9.24
N GLN A 359 -11.44 -4.42 9.58
CA GLN A 359 -12.02 -5.58 10.23
C GLN A 359 -12.68 -6.47 9.20
N LEU A 360 -12.62 -7.78 9.44
CA LEU A 360 -13.31 -8.79 8.67
C LEU A 360 -14.17 -9.63 9.61
N ASP A 361 -15.31 -10.04 9.10
CA ASP A 361 -16.19 -11.03 9.70
C ASP A 361 -15.80 -12.43 9.25
N LEU A 362 -15.73 -13.36 10.20
CA LEU A 362 -15.35 -14.75 9.95
C LEU A 362 -16.54 -15.68 10.16
N ARG A 363 -16.65 -16.70 9.31
CA ARG A 363 -17.58 -17.81 9.53
C ARG A 363 -16.93 -19.12 9.13
N PHE A 364 -16.83 -20.02 10.10
CA PHE A 364 -16.50 -21.42 9.82
C PHE A 364 -17.79 -22.13 9.43
N THR A 365 -17.87 -22.56 8.18
CA THR A 365 -19.07 -23.25 7.65
C THR A 365 -18.96 -24.75 7.84
N ASP A 366 -17.72 -25.25 7.86
CA ASP A 366 -17.36 -26.63 8.12
C ASP A 366 -16.21 -26.62 9.12
N ASP A 367 -16.34 -27.41 10.18
CA ASP A 367 -15.35 -27.52 11.26
C ASP A 367 -15.50 -28.89 11.92
N ASP A 368 -15.16 -29.94 11.18
CA ASP A 368 -15.29 -31.34 11.57
C ASP A 368 -13.93 -32.07 11.56
N GLU A 369 -13.88 -33.36 11.84
CA GLU A 369 -12.63 -34.12 11.91
C GLU A 369 -11.89 -34.27 10.58
N ASP A 370 -12.57 -34.07 9.46
CA ASP A 370 -12.00 -34.22 8.12
C ASP A 370 -11.55 -32.88 7.54
N LYS A 371 -12.33 -31.82 7.75
CA LYS A 371 -12.13 -30.54 7.08
C LYS A 371 -12.46 -29.32 7.94
N LEU A 372 -11.79 -28.23 7.59
CA LEU A 372 -12.11 -26.88 8.02
C LEU A 372 -12.41 -26.03 6.79
N HIS A 373 -13.52 -25.31 6.77
CA HIS A 373 -13.77 -24.25 5.78
C HIS A 373 -14.11 -22.94 6.48
N CYS A 374 -13.35 -21.90 6.16
CA CYS A 374 -13.55 -20.56 6.69
C CYS A 374 -13.90 -19.60 5.55
N LEU A 375 -14.91 -18.77 5.79
CA LEU A 375 -15.23 -17.57 5.03
C LEU A 375 -14.78 -16.34 5.79
N ALA A 376 -14.26 -15.36 5.05
CA ALA A 376 -13.95 -14.03 5.56
C ALA A 376 -14.61 -12.98 4.67
N VAL A 377 -15.30 -12.01 5.30
CA VAL A 377 -15.98 -10.91 4.60
C VAL A 377 -15.46 -9.59 5.15
N LEU A 378 -14.97 -8.70 4.28
CA LEU A 378 -14.38 -7.42 4.69
C LEU A 378 -15.44 -6.40 5.16
N ARG A 379 -16.60 -6.38 4.50
CA ARG A 379 -17.78 -5.55 4.78
C ARG A 379 -19.00 -6.26 4.16
N GLY A 380 -20.13 -6.27 4.88
CA GLY A 380 -21.32 -7.09 4.55
C GLY A 380 -21.57 -8.16 5.62
N GLY A 381 -22.81 -8.64 5.75
CA GLY A 381 -23.17 -9.73 6.66
C GLY A 381 -22.98 -11.13 6.04
N PHE A 382 -23.49 -12.16 6.70
CA PHE A 382 -23.70 -13.48 6.09
C PHE A 382 -25.19 -13.72 5.84
N ILE A 383 -25.54 -14.52 4.82
CA ILE A 383 -26.93 -14.92 4.60
C ILE A 383 -27.48 -15.59 5.87
N GLY A 384 -28.63 -15.09 6.34
CA GLY A 384 -29.32 -15.56 7.55
C GLY A 384 -28.92 -14.85 8.86
N ASP A 385 -28.08 -13.83 8.82
CA ASP A 385 -27.88 -12.93 9.96
C ASP A 385 -29.02 -11.89 9.99
N GLU A 386 -29.92 -11.97 10.98
CA GLU A 386 -31.06 -11.06 11.12
C GLU A 386 -30.64 -9.58 11.29
N THR A 387 -29.39 -9.31 11.63
CA THR A 387 -28.87 -7.96 11.90
C THR A 387 -28.08 -7.35 10.73
N ALA A 388 -27.73 -8.14 9.72
CA ALA A 388 -27.05 -7.69 8.53
C ALA A 388 -27.46 -8.55 7.33
N GLU A 389 -28.25 -7.98 6.40
CA GLU A 389 -28.40 -8.58 5.06
C GLU A 389 -27.00 -8.76 4.48
N GLY A 390 -26.65 -10.01 4.25
CA GLY A 390 -25.33 -10.44 3.93
C GLY A 390 -25.38 -11.39 2.76
N ASP A 391 -24.52 -11.15 1.77
CA ASP A 391 -24.68 -11.67 0.42
C ASP A 391 -23.71 -12.82 0.08
N ALA A 392 -22.98 -13.32 1.08
CA ALA A 392 -21.99 -14.37 0.86
C ALA A 392 -22.68 -15.74 0.73
N VAL A 393 -22.58 -16.34 -0.45
CA VAL A 393 -22.90 -17.75 -0.69
C VAL A 393 -21.63 -18.55 -0.91
N TRP A 394 -21.67 -19.84 -0.58
CA TRP A 394 -20.51 -20.72 -0.68
C TRP A 394 -20.93 -22.16 -0.97
N ASP A 395 -19.99 -22.93 -1.50
CA ASP A 395 -20.10 -24.38 -1.65
C ASP A 395 -18.77 -25.05 -1.29
N VAL A 396 -18.84 -26.21 -0.65
CA VAL A 396 -17.69 -27.02 -0.25
C VAL A 396 -17.98 -28.47 -0.58
N CYS A 397 -17.13 -29.09 -1.40
CA CYS A 397 -17.35 -30.44 -1.90
C CYS A 397 -16.04 -31.23 -1.97
N GLU A 398 -16.15 -32.56 -1.90
CA GLU A 398 -15.03 -33.46 -2.14
C GLU A 398 -14.85 -33.65 -3.65
N ALA A 399 -13.64 -33.46 -4.14
CA ALA A 399 -13.28 -33.69 -5.53
C ALA A 399 -13.31 -35.19 -5.84
N PRO A 400 -13.89 -35.60 -6.98
CA PRO A 400 -13.88 -37.01 -7.38
C PRO A 400 -12.44 -37.54 -7.49
N PRO A 401 -12.19 -38.82 -7.17
CA PRO A 401 -10.88 -39.42 -7.30
C PRO A 401 -10.29 -39.22 -8.71
N GLY A 402 -9.03 -38.79 -8.79
CA GLY A 402 -8.34 -38.53 -10.05
C GLY A 402 -8.64 -37.17 -10.69
N VAL A 403 -9.54 -36.36 -10.12
CA VAL A 403 -9.80 -34.99 -10.57
C VAL A 403 -8.97 -34.02 -9.74
N ALA A 404 -8.30 -33.07 -10.41
CA ALA A 404 -7.56 -32.02 -9.71
C ALA A 404 -8.52 -31.09 -8.95
N PRO A 405 -8.41 -30.97 -7.61
CA PRO A 405 -9.35 -30.18 -6.79
C PRO A 405 -9.50 -28.72 -7.23
N GLY A 406 -8.42 -28.09 -7.70
CA GLY A 406 -8.47 -26.72 -8.20
C GLY A 406 -9.25 -26.57 -9.52
N ALA A 407 -9.25 -27.59 -10.38
CA ALA A 407 -10.08 -27.60 -11.59
C ALA A 407 -11.55 -27.86 -11.22
N PHE A 408 -11.79 -28.80 -10.30
CA PHE A 408 -13.12 -29.11 -9.78
C PHE A 408 -13.77 -27.90 -9.09
N ALA A 409 -13.01 -27.15 -8.27
CA ALA A 409 -13.49 -25.93 -7.62
C ALA A 409 -14.02 -24.90 -8.63
N ARG A 410 -13.37 -24.79 -9.80
CA ARG A 410 -13.80 -23.87 -10.87
C ARG A 410 -15.10 -24.33 -11.50
N GLU A 411 -15.20 -25.62 -11.86
CA GLU A 411 -16.41 -26.20 -12.43
C GLU A 411 -17.60 -26.06 -11.49
N ARG A 412 -17.41 -26.41 -10.21
CA ARG A 412 -18.43 -26.28 -9.16
C ARG A 412 -18.86 -24.84 -8.94
N ALA A 413 -17.94 -23.88 -9.00
CA ALA A 413 -18.31 -22.46 -8.93
C ALA A 413 -19.21 -22.05 -10.10
N LEU A 414 -18.96 -22.53 -11.32
CA LEU A 414 -19.82 -22.23 -12.48
C LEU A 414 -21.21 -22.86 -12.35
N GLU A 415 -21.27 -24.13 -11.93
CA GLU A 415 -22.55 -24.81 -11.65
C GLU A 415 -23.35 -24.10 -10.56
N PHE A 416 -22.67 -23.72 -9.48
CA PHE A 416 -23.30 -23.04 -8.37
C PHE A 416 -23.83 -21.66 -8.77
N ILE A 417 -23.04 -20.87 -9.51
CA ILE A 417 -23.48 -19.58 -10.07
C ILE A 417 -24.68 -19.76 -11.01
N ALA A 418 -24.64 -20.75 -11.91
CA ALA A 418 -25.75 -21.06 -12.81
C ALA A 418 -27.03 -21.43 -12.03
N SER A 419 -26.90 -22.15 -10.91
CA SER A 419 -28.05 -22.53 -10.08
C SER A 419 -28.67 -21.36 -9.30
N CYS A 420 -27.93 -20.26 -9.13
CA CYS A 420 -28.41 -19.09 -8.40
C CYS A 420 -29.22 -18.12 -9.27
N ASN A 421 -29.18 -18.26 -10.61
CA ASN A 421 -29.95 -17.41 -11.52
C ASN A 421 -30.22 -18.09 -12.87
N ASP A 422 -31.50 -18.43 -13.10
CA ASP A 422 -31.98 -19.10 -14.31
C ASP A 422 -31.72 -18.32 -15.61
N GLU A 423 -31.51 -17.00 -15.55
CA GLU A 423 -31.22 -16.15 -16.71
C GLU A 423 -29.77 -16.23 -17.20
N LEU A 424 -28.84 -16.74 -16.38
CA LEU A 424 -27.40 -16.78 -16.71
C LEU A 424 -27.03 -17.93 -17.68
N GLY A 425 -27.93 -18.89 -17.90
CA GLY A 425 -27.70 -20.08 -18.71
C GLY A 425 -26.86 -21.15 -17.99
N GLY A 426 -26.72 -22.33 -18.62
CA GLY A 426 -25.97 -23.45 -18.04
C GLY A 426 -24.44 -23.23 -18.00
N PRO A 427 -23.68 -24.09 -17.30
CA PRO A 427 -22.22 -23.94 -17.10
C PRO A 427 -21.41 -23.74 -18.39
N THR A 428 -21.85 -24.34 -19.50
CA THR A 428 -21.22 -24.18 -20.82
C THR A 428 -21.34 -22.76 -21.38
N ALA A 429 -22.41 -22.03 -21.06
CA ALA A 429 -22.58 -20.63 -21.42
C ALA A 429 -21.70 -19.69 -20.56
N LEU A 430 -21.26 -20.18 -19.40
CA LEU A 430 -20.36 -19.49 -18.46
C LEU A 430 -18.88 -19.86 -18.68
N ALA A 431 -18.57 -20.79 -19.59
CA ALA A 431 -17.20 -21.24 -19.81
C ALA A 431 -16.27 -20.11 -20.33
N LEU A 432 -15.01 -20.15 -19.87
CA LEU A 432 -14.03 -19.05 -19.90
C LEU A 432 -13.50 -18.70 -21.31
N SER A 433 -13.27 -17.40 -21.55
CA SER A 433 -12.19 -16.96 -22.45
C SER A 433 -10.86 -17.02 -21.69
N GLU A 434 -9.80 -17.51 -22.33
CA GLU A 434 -8.49 -17.79 -21.70
C GLU A 434 -7.79 -16.58 -21.07
N ASP A 435 -8.21 -15.35 -21.38
CA ASP A 435 -7.64 -14.13 -20.79
C ASP A 435 -8.50 -13.63 -19.60
N GLY A 436 -7.98 -13.80 -18.38
CA GLY A 436 -8.52 -13.15 -17.17
C GLY A 436 -9.52 -13.97 -16.32
N GLY A 437 -9.94 -15.16 -16.76
CA GLY A 437 -10.54 -16.16 -15.87
C GLY A 437 -11.94 -15.84 -15.30
N LEU A 438 -12.72 -14.95 -15.93
CA LEU A 438 -14.12 -14.68 -15.57
C LEU A 438 -15.07 -14.87 -16.76
N PRO A 439 -16.22 -15.58 -16.60
CA PRO A 439 -17.23 -15.77 -17.64
C PRO A 439 -17.70 -14.47 -18.32
N THR A 440 -17.88 -14.48 -19.64
CA THR A 440 -18.36 -13.33 -20.43
C THR A 440 -19.73 -12.81 -19.99
N VAL A 441 -20.59 -13.65 -19.41
CA VAL A 441 -21.90 -13.22 -18.90
C VAL A 441 -21.78 -12.26 -17.71
N LEU A 442 -20.70 -12.37 -16.91
CA LEU A 442 -20.43 -11.49 -15.78
C LEU A 442 -20.06 -10.06 -16.23
N TRP A 443 -19.85 -9.85 -17.53
CA TRP A 443 -19.59 -8.53 -18.12
C TRP A 443 -20.86 -7.78 -18.56
N ARG A 444 -22.04 -8.41 -18.50
CA ARG A 444 -23.31 -7.73 -18.81
C ARG A 444 -23.79 -6.83 -17.66
N GLY A 445 -23.30 -7.06 -16.44
CA GLY A 445 -23.33 -6.09 -15.34
C GLY A 445 -22.01 -5.31 -15.25
N LYS A 446 -21.96 -4.22 -14.49
CA LYS A 446 -20.67 -3.58 -14.17
C LYS A 446 -19.84 -4.62 -13.40
N PRO A 447 -18.61 -5.00 -13.83
CA PRO A 447 -17.78 -6.03 -13.20
C PRO A 447 -17.34 -5.76 -11.74
N GLN A 448 -17.90 -4.74 -11.09
CA GLN A 448 -17.46 -4.21 -9.80
C GLN A 448 -18.19 -4.80 -8.60
N ASP A 449 -19.22 -5.63 -8.83
CA ASP A 449 -20.17 -5.96 -7.77
C ASP A 449 -20.06 -7.42 -7.25
N TRP A 450 -19.30 -8.30 -7.93
CA TRP A 450 -19.22 -9.74 -7.60
C TRP A 450 -17.79 -10.14 -7.19
N SER A 451 -17.65 -10.85 -6.06
CA SER A 451 -16.36 -11.30 -5.51
C SER A 451 -16.28 -12.83 -5.41
N LEU A 452 -15.81 -13.52 -6.46
CA LEU A 452 -15.57 -14.97 -6.44
C LEU A 452 -14.19 -15.32 -5.84
N THR A 453 -14.18 -16.26 -4.90
CA THR A 453 -12.98 -16.86 -4.30
C THR A 453 -13.04 -18.37 -4.44
N LEU A 454 -11.88 -18.97 -4.75
CA LEU A 454 -11.72 -20.42 -4.86
C LEU A 454 -10.66 -20.86 -3.87
N SER A 455 -10.87 -22.02 -3.24
CA SER A 455 -9.88 -22.70 -2.43
C SER A 455 -9.93 -24.20 -2.68
N HIS A 456 -8.82 -24.86 -2.40
CA HIS A 456 -8.74 -26.31 -2.39
C HIS A 456 -7.63 -26.77 -1.43
N SER A 457 -7.84 -27.93 -0.82
CA SER A 457 -6.84 -28.59 0.02
C SER A 457 -7.12 -30.08 0.05
N GLY A 458 -6.09 -30.90 -0.18
CA GLY A 458 -6.23 -32.35 -0.27
C GLY A 458 -7.35 -32.75 -1.22
N ARG A 459 -8.40 -33.38 -0.67
CA ARG A 459 -9.56 -33.86 -1.43
C ARG A 459 -10.67 -32.83 -1.56
N TYR A 460 -10.62 -31.71 -0.85
CA TYR A 460 -11.72 -30.73 -0.84
C TYR A 460 -11.48 -29.57 -1.79
N ALA A 461 -12.57 -29.14 -2.39
CA ALA A 461 -12.69 -27.93 -3.19
C ALA A 461 -13.75 -27.03 -2.55
N ALA A 462 -13.51 -25.73 -2.58
CA ALA A 462 -14.46 -24.75 -2.05
C ALA A 462 -14.53 -23.52 -2.94
N CYS A 463 -15.71 -22.95 -3.07
CA CYS A 463 -15.93 -21.66 -3.71
C CYS A 463 -16.82 -20.77 -2.83
N ALA A 464 -16.64 -19.46 -2.92
CA ALA A 464 -17.58 -18.52 -2.32
C ALA A 464 -17.71 -17.28 -3.20
N PHE A 465 -18.89 -16.67 -3.20
CA PHE A 465 -19.13 -15.40 -3.87
C PHE A 465 -20.06 -14.47 -3.09
N MET A 466 -19.87 -13.17 -3.28
CA MET A 466 -20.76 -12.12 -2.77
C MET A 466 -21.79 -11.75 -3.84
N VAL A 467 -23.07 -11.70 -3.45
CA VAL A 467 -24.23 -11.33 -4.29
C VAL A 467 -24.72 -9.91 -3.95
N SER A 468 -24.12 -8.87 -4.54
CA SER A 468 -24.53 -7.48 -4.28
C SER A 468 -26.00 -7.15 -4.57
#